data_AF-A0A833EQ48-F1
#
_entry.id   AF-A0A833EQ48-F1
#
_cell.length_a   1.000
_cell.length_b   1.000
_cell.length_c   1.000
_cell.angle_alpha   90.00
_cell.angle_beta   90.00
_cell.angle_gamma   90.00
#
_symmetry.space_group_name_H-M   'P 1'
#
loop_
_entity.id
_entity.type
_entity.pdbx_description
1 polymer ?
#
loop_
_entity_poly.entity_id
_entity_poly.type
_entity_poly.pdbx_seq_one_letter_code
_entity_poly.pdbx_strand_id
1 'polypeptide(L)'
;MNRAIFLKKLQLISGILLFIGMFISLYNVFLFVPTEKEMGIVQRIFYFHVPSAIMSFLAFFTVAAYSFMFLWKRRAWFDRVAVVCAEIGVLFTTIALITGSIWARPIWN
;
A
#
# COMPACT_ATOMS: atom_id res chain seq x y z
N MET A 1 -28.90 -8.76 13.68
CA MET A 1 -27.74 -7.89 13.96
C MET A 1 -27.71 -6.75 12.95
N ASN A 2 -27.57 -5.49 13.38
CA ASN A 2 -27.59 -4.33 12.47
C ASN A 2 -26.37 -4.35 11.53
N ARG A 3 -26.59 -4.29 10.20
CA ARG A 3 -25.53 -4.32 9.17
C ARG A 3 -24.44 -3.28 9.42
N ALA A 4 -24.81 -2.10 9.90
CA ALA A 4 -23.86 -1.03 10.22
C ALA A 4 -22.93 -1.40 11.39
N ILE A 5 -23.45 -2.08 12.41
CA ILE A 5 -22.66 -2.52 13.57
C ILE A 5 -21.69 -3.63 13.15
N PHE A 6 -22.15 -4.55 12.31
CA PHE A 6 -21.30 -5.61 11.76
C PHE A 6 -20.12 -5.06 10.95
N LEU A 7 -20.38 -4.12 10.02
CA LEU A 7 -19.32 -3.52 9.20
C LEU A 7 -18.28 -2.75 10.04
N LYS A 8 -18.72 -1.99 11.05
CA LYS A 8 -17.80 -1.30 11.97
C LYS A 8 -16.90 -2.27 12.74
N LYS A 9 -17.47 -3.37 13.25
CA LYS A 9 -16.68 -4.42 13.92
C LYS A 9 -15.68 -5.05 12.95
N LEU A 10 -16.09 -5.36 11.73
CA LEU A 10 -15.20 -5.94 10.72
C LEU A 10 -14.05 -4.99 10.36
N GLN A 11 -14.32 -3.70 10.18
CA GLN A 11 -13.31 -2.67 9.93
C GLN A 11 -12.32 -2.55 11.08
N LEU A 12 -12.81 -2.55 12.33
CA LEU A 12 -11.95 -2.49 13.50
C LEU A 12 -11.05 -3.73 13.61
N ILE A 13 -11.62 -4.92 13.44
CA ILE A 13 -10.87 -6.19 13.53
C ILE A 13 -9.81 -6.24 12.43
N SER A 14 -10.19 -5.95 11.17
CA SER A 14 -9.22 -5.92 10.06
C SER A 14 -8.13 -4.87 10.27
N GLY A 15 -8.47 -3.68 10.77
CA GLY A 15 -7.49 -2.64 11.11
C GLY A 15 -6.49 -3.10 12.17
N ILE A 16 -6.95 -3.75 13.25
CA ILE A 16 -6.08 -4.29 14.30
C ILE A 16 -5.18 -5.39 13.74
N LEU A 17 -5.72 -6.31 12.94
CA LEU A 17 -4.95 -7.40 12.34
C LEU A 17 -3.86 -6.87 11.40
N LEU A 18 -4.18 -5.88 10.57
CA LEU A 18 -3.21 -5.25 9.67
C LEU A 18 -2.11 -4.52 10.45
N PHE A 19 -2.49 -3.80 11.52
CA PHE A 19 -1.54 -3.11 12.38
C PHE A 19 -0.57 -4.10 13.04
N ILE A 20 -1.09 -5.14 13.69
CA ILE A 20 -0.25 -6.18 14.32
C ILE A 20 0.62 -6.88 13.27
N GLY A 21 0.07 -7.24 12.11
CA GLY A 21 0.79 -7.86 11.01
C GLY A 21 1.95 -7.00 10.49
N MET A 22 1.77 -5.68 10.44
CA MET A 22 2.84 -4.74 10.06
C MET A 22 4.01 -4.79 11.06
N PHE A 23 3.75 -4.79 12.36
CA PHE A 23 4.81 -4.89 13.38
C PHE A 23 5.52 -6.25 13.35
N ILE A 24 4.77 -7.33 13.14
CA ILE A 24 5.35 -8.67 12.97
C ILE A 24 6.28 -8.68 11.74
N SER A 25 5.84 -8.11 10.61
CA SER A 25 6.68 -8.01 9.40
C SER A 25 7.97 -7.23 9.68
N LEU A 26 7.86 -6.06 10.30
CA LEU A 26 9.01 -5.24 10.70
C LEU A 26 10.01 -6.02 11.57
N TYR A 27 9.50 -6.70 12.61
CA TYR A 27 10.29 -7.51 13.50
C TYR A 27 11.08 -8.60 12.73
N ASN A 28 10.42 -9.28 11.79
CA ASN A 28 11.07 -10.29 10.94
C ASN A 28 12.15 -9.70 10.03
N VAL A 29 11.88 -8.55 9.39
CA VAL A 29 12.83 -7.88 8.49
C VAL A 29 14.12 -7.49 9.23
N PHE A 30 14.02 -7.02 10.46
CA PHE A 30 15.21 -6.56 11.18
C PHE A 30 16.00 -7.67 11.86
N LEU A 31 15.33 -8.71 12.39
CA LEU A 31 15.99 -9.73 13.21
C LEU A 31 16.26 -11.06 12.49
N PHE A 32 15.44 -11.44 11.51
CA PHE A 32 15.53 -12.78 10.89
C PHE A 32 16.08 -12.74 9.46
N VAL A 33 15.79 -11.68 8.71
CA VAL A 33 16.27 -11.58 7.33
C VAL A 33 17.79 -11.39 7.31
N PRO A 34 18.55 -12.29 6.67
CA PRO A 34 19.98 -12.14 6.55
C PRO A 34 20.31 -10.91 5.69
N THR A 35 21.42 -10.25 6.00
CA THR A 35 21.90 -9.12 5.20
C THR A 35 22.28 -9.60 3.79
N GLU A 36 21.80 -8.88 2.78
CA GLU A 36 22.10 -9.18 1.38
C GLU A 36 23.59 -8.92 1.09
N LYS A 37 24.20 -9.72 0.21
CA LYS A 37 25.66 -9.73 0.01
C LYS A 37 26.19 -8.50 -0.73
N GLU A 38 25.48 -8.02 -1.73
CA GLU A 38 25.91 -6.94 -2.61
C GLU A 38 25.45 -5.57 -2.07
N MET A 39 24.16 -5.47 -1.71
CA MET A 39 23.53 -4.21 -1.29
C MET A 39 23.58 -3.98 0.22
N GLY A 40 23.96 -4.99 0.99
CA GLY A 40 24.04 -4.90 2.45
C GLY A 40 22.68 -4.63 3.10
N ILE A 41 22.71 -3.85 4.19
CA ILE A 41 21.51 -3.58 5.01
C ILE A 41 20.48 -2.68 4.31
N VAL A 42 20.92 -1.88 3.33
CA VAL A 42 20.07 -0.93 2.60
C VAL A 42 18.98 -1.65 1.81
N GLN A 43 19.24 -2.88 1.35
CA GLN A 43 18.25 -3.71 0.66
C GLN A 43 16.98 -3.91 1.49
N ARG A 44 17.05 -3.89 2.83
CA ARG A 44 15.88 -4.09 3.69
C ARG A 44 14.77 -3.05 3.46
N ILE A 45 15.09 -1.90 2.87
CA ILE A 45 14.10 -0.90 2.42
C ILE A 45 13.11 -1.51 1.42
N PHE A 46 13.50 -2.51 0.63
CA PHE A 46 12.63 -3.17 -0.36
C PHE A 46 11.40 -3.83 0.25
N TYR A 47 11.48 -4.32 1.49
CA TYR A 47 10.33 -4.89 2.18
C TYR A 47 9.22 -3.86 2.45
N PHE A 48 9.53 -2.57 2.36
CA PHE A 48 8.55 -1.46 2.39
C PHE A 48 8.32 -0.84 1.02
N HIS A 49 9.40 -0.61 0.27
CA HIS A 49 9.34 0.10 -1.00
C HIS A 49 8.57 -0.69 -2.06
N VAL A 50 8.92 -1.96 -2.28
CA VAL A 50 8.34 -2.76 -3.38
C VAL A 50 6.85 -2.99 -3.20
N PRO A 51 6.34 -3.41 -2.02
CA PRO A 51 4.90 -3.49 -1.79
C PRO A 51 4.20 -2.14 -1.98
N SER A 52 4.82 -1.03 -1.54
CA SER A 52 4.24 0.31 -1.70
C SER A 52 4.13 0.71 -3.17
N ALA A 53 5.14 0.41 -3.99
CA ALA A 53 5.10 0.63 -5.43
C ALA A 53 4.03 -0.23 -6.12
N ILE A 54 3.90 -1.50 -5.76
CA ILE A 54 2.84 -2.37 -6.32
C ILE A 54 1.45 -1.83 -5.93
N MET A 55 1.28 -1.38 -4.69
CA MET A 55 0.02 -0.81 -4.22
C MET A 55 -0.34 0.50 -4.93
N SER A 56 0.62 1.36 -5.25
CA SER A 56 0.34 2.57 -6.03
C SER A 56 -0.13 2.24 -7.45
N PHE A 57 0.52 1.30 -8.14
CA PHE A 57 0.09 0.84 -9.46
C PHE A 57 -1.32 0.25 -9.43
N LEU A 58 -1.60 -0.64 -8.47
CA LEU A 58 -2.92 -1.25 -8.31
C LEU A 58 -4.00 -0.19 -8.02
N ALA A 59 -3.69 0.78 -7.16
CA ALA A 59 -4.61 1.86 -6.82
C ALA A 59 -4.96 2.69 -8.06
N PHE A 60 -3.97 3.18 -8.80
CA PHE A 60 -4.24 3.99 -10.01
C PHE A 60 -4.84 3.19 -11.16
N PHE A 61 -4.50 1.91 -11.32
CA PHE A 61 -5.20 1.03 -12.24
C PHE A 61 -6.69 0.93 -11.89
N THR A 62 -7.01 0.80 -10.60
CA THR A 62 -8.39 0.79 -10.11
C THR A 62 -9.09 2.12 -10.35
N VAL A 63 -8.41 3.26 -10.13
CA VAL A 63 -8.94 4.59 -10.48
C VAL A 63 -9.32 4.65 -11.95
N ALA A 64 -8.44 4.21 -12.85
CA ALA A 64 -8.70 4.22 -14.29
C ALA A 64 -9.91 3.33 -14.65
N ALA A 65 -9.95 2.10 -14.14
CA ALA A 65 -11.04 1.16 -14.40
C ALA A 65 -12.40 1.70 -13.89
N TYR A 66 -12.44 2.24 -12.67
CA TYR A 66 -13.68 2.73 -12.07
C TYR A 66 -14.13 4.07 -12.64
N SER A 67 -13.20 4.95 -13.03
CA SER A 67 -13.54 6.18 -13.77
C SER A 67 -14.14 5.86 -15.13
N PHE A 68 -13.60 4.87 -15.85
CA PHE A 68 -14.20 4.38 -17.09
C PHE A 68 -15.62 3.83 -16.86
N MET A 69 -15.81 2.99 -15.84
CA MET A 69 -17.13 2.45 -15.49
C MET A 69 -18.12 3.54 -15.08
N PHE A 70 -17.67 4.60 -14.42
CA PHE A 70 -18.50 5.76 -14.12
C PHE A 70 -18.97 6.46 -15.39
N LEU A 71 -18.09 6.69 -16.37
CA LEU A 71 -18.45 7.32 -17.64
C LEU A 71 -19.44 6.48 -18.45
N TRP A 72 -19.30 5.15 -18.42
CA TRP A 72 -20.22 4.24 -19.08
C TRP A 72 -21.56 4.15 -18.35
N LYS A 73 -21.56 3.78 -17.07
CA LYS A 73 -22.79 3.41 -16.35
C LYS A 73 -23.42 4.57 -15.57
N ARG A 74 -22.71 5.69 -15.41
CA ARG A 74 -23.16 6.91 -14.71
C ARG A 74 -23.67 6.67 -13.29
N ARG A 75 -23.12 5.67 -12.58
CA ARG A 75 -23.47 5.39 -11.18
C ARG A 75 -22.46 6.01 -10.22
N ALA A 76 -22.92 6.84 -9.29
CA ALA A 76 -22.09 7.51 -8.28
C ALA A 76 -21.27 6.56 -7.37
N TRP A 77 -21.62 5.27 -7.32
CA TRP A 77 -20.79 4.29 -6.64
C TRP A 77 -19.41 4.12 -7.29
N PHE A 78 -19.33 4.12 -8.62
CA PHE A 78 -18.04 3.95 -9.31
C PHE A 78 -17.10 5.13 -9.06
N ASP A 79 -17.65 6.35 -9.09
CA ASP A 79 -16.91 7.58 -8.80
C ASP A 79 -16.34 7.58 -7.36
N ARG A 80 -17.17 7.21 -6.37
CA ARG A 80 -16.70 7.11 -4.97
C ARG A 80 -15.56 6.11 -4.79
N VAL A 81 -15.59 4.97 -5.49
CA VAL A 81 -14.49 4.00 -5.45
C VAL A 81 -13.23 4.59 -6.08
N ALA A 82 -13.36 5.27 -7.23
CA ALA A 82 -12.23 5.92 -7.89
C ALA A 82 -11.57 6.98 -6.99
N VAL A 83 -12.34 7.83 -6.31
CA VAL A 83 -11.81 8.85 -5.40
C VAL A 83 -11.03 8.21 -4.24
N VAL A 84 -11.61 7.21 -3.56
CA VAL A 84 -10.94 6.52 -2.46
C VAL A 84 -9.64 5.85 -2.92
N CYS A 85 -9.66 5.21 -4.09
CA CYS A 85 -8.45 4.61 -4.67
C CYS A 85 -7.40 5.66 -5.06
N ALA A 86 -7.80 6.86 -5.48
CA ALA A 86 -6.87 7.93 -5.82
C ALA A 86 -6.13 8.43 -4.56
N GLU A 87 -6.84 8.64 -3.45
CA GLU A 87 -6.22 9.01 -2.16
C GLU A 87 -5.20 7.97 -1.69
N ILE A 88 -5.58 6.68 -1.76
CA ILE A 88 -4.69 5.55 -1.44
C ILE A 88 -3.47 5.55 -2.38
N GLY A 89 -3.69 5.75 -3.68
CA GLY A 89 -2.63 5.79 -4.69
C GLY A 89 -1.61 6.88 -4.43
N VAL A 90 -2.06 8.10 -4.07
CA VAL A 90 -1.17 9.22 -3.72
C VAL A 90 -0.34 8.89 -2.48
N LEU A 91 -0.95 8.33 -1.44
CA LEU A 91 -0.24 7.92 -0.22
C LEU A 91 0.90 6.93 -0.54
N PHE A 92 0.57 5.83 -1.22
CA PHE A 92 1.56 4.79 -1.52
C PHE A 92 2.62 5.25 -2.52
N THR A 93 2.26 6.11 -3.47
CA THR A 93 3.23 6.73 -4.38
C THR A 93 4.22 7.60 -3.63
N THR A 94 3.74 8.41 -2.69
CA THR A 94 4.59 9.25 -1.84
C THR A 94 5.58 8.39 -1.06
N ILE A 95 5.11 7.32 -0.43
CA ILE A 95 5.97 6.36 0.28
C ILE A 95 6.99 5.73 -0.67
N ALA A 96 6.56 5.27 -1.84
CA ALA A 96 7.43 4.65 -2.84
C ALA A 96 8.52 5.61 -3.33
N LEU A 97 8.18 6.88 -3.63
CA LEU A 97 9.15 7.88 -4.08
C LEU A 97 10.18 8.21 -3.00
N ILE A 98 9.74 8.40 -1.75
CA ILE A 98 10.65 8.68 -0.62
C ILE A 98 11.59 7.50 -0.40
N THR A 99 11.03 6.31 -0.22
CA THR A 99 11.82 5.10 0.07
C THR A 99 12.73 4.71 -1.09
N GLY A 100 12.27 4.88 -2.34
CA GLY A 100 13.07 4.62 -3.54
C GLY A 100 14.25 5.57 -3.67
N SER A 101 14.04 6.87 -3.37
CA SER A 101 15.13 7.86 -3.39
C SER A 101 16.18 7.57 -2.31
N ILE A 102 15.74 7.17 -1.11
CA ILE A 102 16.64 6.78 -0.01
C ILE A 102 17.48 5.56 -0.40
N TRP A 103 16.85 4.55 -1.02
CA TRP A 103 17.55 3.34 -1.47
C TRP A 103 18.49 3.61 -2.65
N ALA A 104 18.08 4.42 -3.63
CA ALA A 104 18.88 4.69 -4.83
C ALA A 104 20.16 5.46 -4.51
N ARG A 105 20.15 6.32 -3.48
CA ARG A 105 21.30 7.17 -3.13
C ARG A 105 22.61 6.38 -2.90
N PRO A 106 22.68 5.38 -1.99
CA PRO A 106 23.91 4.61 -1.75
C PRO A 106 24.19 3.52 -2.79
N ILE A 107 23.22 3.15 -3.64
CA ILE A 107 23.37 2.04 -4.58
C ILE A 107 23.74 2.52 -5.99
N TRP A 108 23.28 3.71 -6.40
CA TRP A 108 23.46 4.25 -7.75
C TRP A 108 24.35 5.49 -7.83
N ASN A 109 24.95 5.93 -6.73
CA ASN A 109 25.96 7.01 -6.71
C ASN A 109 27.27 6.50 -6.12
#